data_AF-A0A6C0CS07-F1
#
_entry.id   AF-A0A6C0CS07-F1
#
_cell.length_a   1.000
_cell.length_b   1.000
_cell.length_c   1.000
_cell.angle_alpha   90.00
_cell.angle_beta   90.00
_cell.angle_gamma   90.00
#
_symmetry.space_group_name_H-M   'P 1'
#
loop_
_entity.id
_entity.type
_entity.pdbx_description
1 polymer ?
#
loop_
_entity_poly.entity_id
_entity_poly.type
_entity_poly.pdbx_seq_one_letter_code
_entity_poly.pdbx_strand_id
1 'polypeptide(L)'
;MDLDYYYFVFEIAILALVAFGLAYLLALAFIVRDFKLIRSKPLIFIVELILMATLPGIPILFFVISRGISWDKAWIWFSSLSGKFVIFHIISEISGFYSWLFA
;
A
#
# COMPACT_ATOMS: atom_id res chain seq x y z
N MET A 1 9.10 -16.32 28.66
CA MET A 1 8.77 -16.27 27.23
C MET A 1 9.93 -15.53 26.58
N ASP A 2 10.70 -16.20 25.74
CA ASP A 2 12.00 -15.69 25.28
C ASP A 2 11.86 -14.55 24.27
N LEU A 3 12.83 -13.64 24.25
CA LEU A 3 12.89 -12.50 23.31
C LEU A 3 12.75 -12.96 21.85
N ASP A 4 13.32 -14.10 21.50
CA ASP A 4 13.24 -14.67 20.15
C ASP A 4 11.81 -15.01 19.71
N TYR A 5 10.95 -15.42 20.65
CA TYR A 5 9.54 -15.67 20.38
C TYR A 5 8.79 -14.39 20.00
N TYR A 6 9.10 -13.27 20.66
CA TYR A 6 8.48 -11.98 20.33
C TYR A 6 8.91 -11.46 18.97
N TYR A 7 10.19 -11.61 18.60
CA TYR A 7 10.67 -11.24 17.27
C TYR A 7 9.98 -12.06 16.17
N PHE A 8 9.87 -13.38 16.38
CA PHE A 8 9.17 -14.25 15.43
C PHE A 8 7.70 -13.87 15.24
N VAL A 9 6.96 -13.63 16.33
CA VAL A 9 5.55 -13.19 16.26
C VAL A 9 5.42 -11.83 15.56
N PHE A 10 6.34 -10.91 15.82
CA PHE A 10 6.36 -9.59 15.20
C PHE A 10 6.60 -9.66 13.68
N GLU A 11 7.54 -10.50 13.22
CA GLU A 11 7.80 -10.71 11.79
C GLU A 11 6.59 -11.31 11.07
N ILE A 12 5.92 -12.30 11.68
CA ILE A 12 4.67 -12.87 11.14
C ILE A 12 3.59 -11.80 11.04
N ALA A 13 3.44 -10.95 12.05
CA ALA A 13 2.44 -9.88 12.03
C ALA A 13 2.68 -8.88 10.89
N ILE A 14 3.94 -8.52 10.62
CA ILE A 14 4.31 -7.66 9.49
C ILE A 14 3.97 -8.34 8.16
N LEU A 15 4.33 -9.61 8.00
CA LEU A 15 4.03 -10.36 6.77
C LEU A 15 2.51 -10.48 6.53
N ALA A 16 1.73 -10.73 7.59
CA ALA A 16 0.28 -10.77 7.52
C ALA A 16 -0.32 -9.41 7.11
N LEU A 17 0.21 -8.30 7.66
CA LEU A 17 -0.20 -6.94 7.28
C LEU A 17 0.11 -6.64 5.81
N VAL A 18 1.29 -7.05 5.32
CA VAL A 18 1.67 -6.90 3.91
C VAL A 18 0.72 -7.71 3.02
N ALA A 19 0.47 -8.98 3.35
CA ALA A 19 -0.41 -9.85 2.57
C ALA A 19 -1.86 -9.33 2.54
N PHE A 20 -2.40 -8.93 3.69
CA PHE A 20 -3.73 -8.33 3.78
C PHE A 20 -3.81 -7.02 3.00
N GLY A 21 -2.79 -6.16 3.12
CA GLY A 21 -2.69 -4.91 2.36
C GLY A 21 -2.74 -5.18 0.86
N LEU A 22 -1.92 -6.11 0.35
CA LEU A 22 -1.92 -6.46 -1.08
C LEU A 22 -3.28 -7.01 -1.55
N ALA A 23 -3.91 -7.89 -0.76
CA ALA A 23 -5.22 -8.43 -1.10
C ALA A 23 -6.31 -7.33 -1.14
N TYR A 24 -6.28 -6.41 -0.16
CA TYR A 24 -7.19 -5.27 -0.11
C TYR A 24 -6.97 -4.30 -1.29
N LEU A 25 -5.71 -4.00 -1.63
CA LEU A 25 -5.38 -3.18 -2.80
C LEU A 25 -5.85 -3.85 -4.09
N LEU A 26 -5.68 -5.17 -4.24
CA LEU A 26 -6.20 -5.89 -5.40
C LEU A 26 -7.73 -5.79 -5.51
N ALA A 27 -8.44 -5.90 -4.39
CA ALA A 27 -9.89 -5.73 -4.35
C ALA A 27 -10.32 -4.29 -4.71
N LEU A 28 -9.58 -3.28 -4.25
CA LEU A 28 -9.82 -1.89 -4.61
C LEU A 28 -9.60 -1.64 -6.10
N ALA A 29 -8.48 -2.11 -6.66
CA ALA A 29 -8.19 -2.00 -8.09
C ALA A 29 -9.23 -2.72 -8.96
N PHE A 30 -9.87 -3.78 -8.45
CA PHE A 30 -10.98 -4.44 -9.15
C PHE A 30 -12.22 -3.55 -9.21
N ILE A 31 -12.52 -2.84 -8.12
CA ILE A 31 -13.68 -1.93 -8.02
C ILE A 31 -13.43 -0.68 -8.87
N VAL A 32 -12.25 -0.08 -8.73
CA VAL A 32 -11.82 1.12 -9.42
C VAL A 32 -10.87 0.71 -10.55
N ARG A 33 -11.44 0.06 -11.57
CA ARG A 33 -10.67 -0.38 -12.76
C ARG A 33 -10.96 0.43 -14.02
N ASP A 34 -12.02 1.23 -13.98
CA ASP A 34 -12.59 1.90 -15.14
C ASP A 34 -12.47 3.42 -14.97
N PHE A 35 -11.88 4.05 -15.99
CA PHE A 35 -11.76 5.50 -16.11
C PHE A 35 -13.11 6.22 -15.95
N LYS A 36 -14.22 5.57 -16.32
CA LYS A 36 -15.58 6.08 -16.10
C LYS A 36 -15.91 6.25 -14.62
N LEU A 37 -15.41 5.36 -13.75
CA LEU A 37 -15.60 5.48 -12.30
C LEU A 37 -14.86 6.69 -11.76
N ILE A 38 -13.63 6.93 -12.21
CA ILE A 38 -12.85 8.12 -11.83
C ILE A 38 -13.61 9.41 -12.15
N ARG A 39 -14.18 9.49 -13.36
CA ARG A 39 -14.95 10.67 -13.79
C ARG A 39 -16.26 10.84 -13.03
N SER A 40 -16.95 9.73 -12.75
CA SER A 40 -18.28 9.77 -12.10
C SER A 40 -18.22 9.87 -10.58
N LYS A 41 -17.16 9.36 -9.95
CA LYS A 41 -16.97 9.30 -8.49
C LYS A 41 -15.52 9.63 -8.09
N PRO A 42 -15.02 10.85 -8.36
CA PRO A 42 -13.62 11.21 -8.15
C PRO A 42 -13.16 11.09 -6.69
N LEU A 43 -14.06 11.28 -5.72
CA LEU A 43 -13.74 11.11 -4.30
C LEU A 43 -13.38 9.67 -3.94
N ILE A 44 -14.03 8.67 -4.58
CA ILE A 44 -13.71 7.26 -4.35
C ILE A 44 -12.30 6.96 -4.85
N PHE A 45 -11.97 7.46 -6.06
CA PHE A 45 -10.63 7.33 -6.61
C PHE A 45 -9.56 8.02 -5.74
N ILE A 46 -9.83 9.21 -5.19
CA ILE A 46 -8.87 9.88 -4.29
C ILE A 46 -8.63 9.05 -3.02
N VAL A 47 -9.68 8.51 -2.40
CA VAL A 47 -9.56 7.67 -1.21
C VAL A 47 -8.78 6.41 -1.54
N GLU A 48 -9.12 5.76 -2.65
CA GLU A 48 -8.40 4.59 -3.15
C GLU A 48 -6.93 4.88 -3.40
N LEU A 49 -6.60 5.99 -4.10
CA LEU A 49 -5.24 6.42 -4.38
C LEU A 49 -4.44 6.65 -3.09
N ILE A 50 -5.05 7.26 -2.07
CA ILE A 50 -4.41 7.44 -0.75
C ILE A 50 -4.14 6.09 -0.09
N LEU A 51 -5.09 5.16 -0.14
CA LEU A 51 -4.93 3.82 0.43
C LEU A 51 -3.85 3.02 -0.31
N MET A 52 -3.86 3.05 -1.65
CA MET A 52 -2.84 2.46 -2.52
C MET A 52 -1.44 3.02 -2.24
N ALA A 53 -1.35 4.33 -1.99
CA ALA A 53 -0.08 4.99 -1.67
C ALA A 53 0.45 4.58 -0.29
N THR A 54 -0.41 4.56 0.72
CA THR A 54 0.03 4.55 2.11
C THR A 54 0.06 3.16 2.73
N LEU A 55 -0.91 2.28 2.43
CA LEU A 55 -1.01 0.96 3.07
C LEU A 55 0.25 0.10 2.89
N PRO A 56 0.90 0.03 1.71
CA PRO A 56 2.15 -0.73 1.57
C PRO A 56 3.30 -0.15 2.39
N GLY A 57 3.29 1.16 2.67
CA GLY A 57 4.33 1.86 3.41
C GLY A 57 4.23 1.70 4.92
N ILE A 58 3.04 1.46 5.47
CA ILE A 58 2.81 1.38 6.91
C ILE A 58 3.64 0.27 7.57
N PRO A 59 3.66 -0.98 7.07
CA PRO A 59 4.48 -2.04 7.66
C PRO A 59 5.97 -1.71 7.65
N ILE A 60 6.45 -1.05 6.59
CA ILE A 60 7.85 -0.61 6.48
C ILE A 60 8.15 0.48 7.49
N LEU A 61 7.26 1.46 7.68
CA LEU A 61 7.42 2.50 8.68
C LEU A 61 7.58 1.88 10.08
N PHE A 62 6.70 0.96 10.46
CA PHE A 62 6.78 0.24 11.75
C PHE A 62 8.05 -0.60 11.88
N PHE A 63 8.41 -1.37 10.85
CA PHE A 63 9.60 -2.20 10.88
C PHE A 63 10.87 -1.37 11.04
N VAL A 64 11.01 -0.29 10.28
CA VAL A 64 12.20 0.57 10.30
C VAL A 64 12.37 1.24 11.66
N ILE A 65 11.29 1.74 12.26
CA ILE A 65 11.31 2.33 13.60
C ILE A 65 11.65 1.28 14.66
N SER A 66 11.09 0.06 14.56
CA SER A 66 11.42 -1.03 15.50
C SER A 66 12.88 -1.46 15.46
N ARG A 67 13.60 -1.14 14.37
CA ARG A 67 15.04 -1.39 14.21
C ARG A 67 15.91 -0.23 14.72
N GLY A 68 15.32 0.78 15.36
CA GLY A 68 16.04 1.92 15.93
C GLY A 68 16.45 2.98 14.90
N ILE A 69 15.89 2.95 13.69
CA ILE A 69 16.11 4.00 12.69
C ILE A 69 15.34 5.25 13.10
N SER A 70 15.95 6.44 12.92
CA SER A 70 15.31 7.71 13.27
C SER A 70 14.03 7.96 12.48
N TRP A 71 13.06 8.61 13.12
CA TRP A 71 11.76 8.97 12.52
C TRP A 71 11.92 9.70 11.20
N ASP A 72 12.85 10.65 11.09
CA ASP A 72 13.08 11.40 9.84
C ASP A 72 13.46 10.48 8.67
N LYS A 73 14.36 9.52 8.91
CA LYS A 73 14.76 8.54 7.88
C LYS A 73 13.60 7.60 7.53
N ALA A 74 12.85 7.16 8.53
CA ALA A 74 11.68 6.29 8.32
C ALA A 74 10.61 7.00 7.48
N TRP A 75 10.34 8.28 7.74
CA TRP A 75 9.40 9.10 6.97
C TRP A 75 9.86 9.33 5.53
N ILE A 76 11.16 9.54 5.29
CA ILE A 76 11.71 9.63 3.93
C ILE A 76 11.45 8.33 3.16
N TRP A 77 11.69 7.18 3.79
CA TRP A 77 11.48 5.88 3.14
C TRP A 77 10.01 5.60 2.86
N PHE A 78 9.14 5.87 3.85
CA PHE A 78 7.69 5.78 3.70
C PHE A 78 7.19 6.67 2.56
N SER A 79 7.60 7.94 2.53
CA SER A 79 7.16 8.91 1.52
C SER A 79 7.68 8.55 0.13
N SER A 80 8.92 8.08 0.03
CA SER A 80 9.52 7.61 -1.23
C SER A 80 8.75 6.41 -1.79
N LEU A 81 8.39 5.44 -0.94
CA LEU A 81 7.60 4.29 -1.36
C LEU A 81 6.18 4.69 -1.74
N SER A 82 5.54 5.53 -0.92
CA SER A 82 4.17 6.00 -1.18
C SER A 82 4.07 6.74 -2.50
N GLY A 83 5.02 7.63 -2.79
CA GLY A 83 5.08 8.34 -4.08
C GLY A 83 5.22 7.41 -5.28
N LYS A 84 6.03 6.34 -5.16
CA LYS A 84 6.16 5.33 -6.22
C LYS A 84 4.84 4.59 -6.47
N PHE A 85 4.12 4.22 -5.40
CA PHE A 85 2.81 3.57 -5.54
C PHE A 85 1.75 4.49 -6.14
N VAL A 86 1.72 5.78 -5.75
CA VAL A 86 0.84 6.79 -6.40
C VAL A 86 1.07 6.82 -7.90
N ILE A 87 2.33 6.97 -8.33
CA ILE A 87 2.67 7.08 -9.75
C ILE A 87 2.30 5.80 -10.48
N PHE A 88 2.69 4.64 -9.93
CA PHE A 88 2.41 3.34 -10.55
C PHE A 88 0.91 3.07 -10.68
N HIS A 89 0.14 3.37 -9.64
CA HIS A 89 -1.31 3.16 -9.63
C HIS A 89 -2.01 4.06 -10.64
N ILE A 90 -1.68 5.37 -10.67
CA ILE A 90 -2.23 6.30 -11.67
C ILE A 90 -1.91 5.84 -13.09
N ILE A 91 -0.66 5.44 -13.37
CA ILE A 91 -0.28 4.94 -14.70
C ILE A 91 -1.07 3.68 -15.07
N SER A 92 -1.21 2.76 -14.13
CA SER A 92 -1.96 1.51 -14.33
C SER A 92 -3.44 1.77 -14.62
N GLU A 93 -4.05 2.72 -13.92
CA GLU A 93 -5.43 3.12 -14.11
C GLU A 93 -5.65 3.81 -15.47
N ILE A 94 -4.82 4.81 -15.80
CA ILE A 94 -4.94 5.58 -17.04
C ILE A 94 -4.63 4.72 -18.28
N SER A 95 -3.70 3.77 -18.18
CA SER A 95 -3.34 2.87 -19.28
C SER A 95 -4.41 1.81 -19.58
N GLY A 96 -5.43 1.68 -18.72
CA GLY A 96 -6.42 0.60 -18.82
C GLY A 96 -5.86 -0.77 -18.39
N PHE A 97 -4.70 -0.81 -17.75
CA PHE A 97 -4.09 -2.05 -17.27
C PHE A 97 -5.02 -2.81 -16.33
N TYR A 98 -5.66 -2.12 -15.36
CA TYR A 98 -6.62 -2.78 -14.45
C TYR A 98 -7.88 -3.27 -15.16
N SER A 99 -8.39 -2.51 -16.14
CA SER A 99 -9.48 -2.98 -16.99
C SER A 99 -9.12 -4.27 -17.74
N TRP A 100 -7.88 -4.39 -18.25
CA TRP A 100 -7.40 -5.62 -18.90
C TRP A 100 -7.17 -6.77 -17.91
N LEU A 101 -6.54 -6.49 -16.76
CA LEU A 101 -6.19 -7.49 -15.75
C LEU A 101 -7.43 -8.18 -15.17
N PHE A 102 -8.56 -7.45 -15.10
CA PHE A 102 -9.80 -7.91 -14.51
C PHE A 102 -10.94 -8.14 -15.53
N ALA A 103 -10.64 -8.09 -16.83
CA ALA A 103 -11.61 -8.41 -17.90
C ALA A 103 -11.95 -9.90 -17.91
#